data_AF-A0A3L6PYY9-F1
#
_entry.id   AF-A0A3L6PYY9-F1
#
_cell.length_a   1.000
_cell.length_b   1.000
_cell.length_c   1.000
_cell.angle_alpha   90.00
_cell.angle_beta   90.00
_cell.angle_gamma   90.00
#
_symmetry.space_group_name_H-M   'P 1'
#
loop_
_entity.id
_entity.type
_entity.pdbx_description
1 polymer ?
#
loop_
_entity_poly.entity_id
_entity_poly.type
_entity_poly.pdbx_seq_one_letter_code
_entity_poly.pdbx_strand_id
1 'polypeptide(L)'
;MAPLLLLSLLLLLSSTSLQAQQNITLGSSLVPEGPSSFWLSPSGNFAFGFRAIEGNASSYLLAIWFDKTSDKTVAWYAKTTDPDPALVQVSSGSRLQLNSNGALSLQDPTGTEVWNPQVVGAAYAAMLDAGNFVLVAADGSTKWESFKNPTDTILLSQVLTPGMNLRSRIIPTDYSNGRFLLNLQSIGVFLYTVAVPSGKQYDPYWSMAGNITNVVFKATGVVYITLEDRTQISMTSGVTSSMADYYHRATLDPDGVFRQ
;
A
#
# COMPACT_ATOMS: atom_id res chain seq x y z
N MET A 1 45.16 17.43 -32.61
CA MET A 1 44.73 16.78 -31.34
C MET A 1 43.27 17.13 -31.10
N ALA A 2 42.34 16.32 -31.61
CA ALA A 2 40.92 16.42 -31.26
C ALA A 2 40.16 15.08 -31.38
N PRO A 3 40.60 13.96 -30.78
CA PRO A 3 39.77 12.75 -30.73
C PRO A 3 39.05 12.55 -29.39
N LEU A 4 39.33 13.35 -28.35
CA LEU A 4 38.79 13.09 -27.00
C LEU A 4 37.34 13.56 -26.78
N LEU A 5 36.84 14.51 -27.58
CA LEU A 5 35.50 15.09 -27.42
C LEU A 5 34.37 14.19 -27.94
N LEU A 6 34.68 13.18 -28.76
CA LEU A 6 33.67 12.26 -29.28
C LEU A 6 33.35 11.13 -28.27
N LEU A 7 34.29 10.78 -27.39
CA LEU A 7 34.12 9.69 -26.43
C LEU A 7 33.23 10.08 -25.23
N SER A 8 33.18 11.36 -24.88
CA SER A 8 32.32 11.90 -23.81
C SER A 8 30.85 11.99 -24.20
N LEU A 9 30.51 11.96 -25.49
CA LEU A 9 29.11 11.96 -25.94
C LEU A 9 28.48 10.54 -25.95
N LEU A 10 29.29 9.48 -25.95
CA LEU A 10 28.79 8.09 -25.86
C LEU A 10 28.47 7.64 -24.42
N LEU A 11 28.88 8.38 -23.39
CA LEU A 11 28.60 8.08 -21.98
C LEU A 11 27.29 8.71 -21.46
N LEU A 12 26.55 9.43 -22.31
CA LEU A 12 25.25 10.05 -21.98
C LEU A 12 24.05 9.22 -22.46
N LEU A 13 24.26 8.00 -22.95
CA LEU A 13 23.20 6.99 -23.00
C LEU A 13 22.97 6.43 -21.59
N SER A 14 22.60 7.31 -20.66
CA SER A 14 21.84 6.90 -19.48
C SER A 14 20.55 6.32 -20.03
N SER A 15 20.47 5.00 -20.10
CA SER A 15 19.24 4.28 -20.40
C SER A 15 18.21 4.68 -19.36
N THR A 16 17.44 5.73 -19.66
CA THR A 16 16.11 5.86 -19.10
C THR A 16 15.35 4.70 -19.72
N SER A 17 15.30 3.57 -19.02
CA SER A 17 14.30 2.56 -19.34
C SER A 17 12.96 3.26 -19.13
N LEU A 18 12.36 3.70 -20.23
CA LEU A 18 10.91 3.85 -20.29
C LEU A 18 10.38 2.43 -20.04
N GLN A 19 10.20 2.06 -18.78
CA GLN A 19 9.47 0.86 -18.45
C GLN A 19 8.03 1.16 -18.87
N ALA A 20 7.65 0.68 -20.05
CA ALA A 20 6.26 0.64 -20.44
C ALA A 20 5.46 -0.04 -19.32
N GLN A 21 4.19 0.35 -19.15
CA GLN A 21 3.32 -0.25 -18.15
C GLN A 21 3.33 -1.78 -18.30
N GLN A 22 4.03 -2.45 -17.38
CA GLN A 22 4.22 -3.88 -17.46
C GLN A 22 3.06 -4.54 -16.73
N ASN A 23 2.00 -4.80 -17.49
CA ASN A 23 0.89 -5.59 -17.00
C ASN A 23 1.40 -6.97 -16.58
N ILE A 24 1.00 -7.38 -15.38
CA ILE A 24 1.25 -8.70 -14.82
C ILE A 24 0.20 -9.62 -15.43
N THR A 25 0.63 -10.47 -16.34
CA THR A 25 -0.25 -11.37 -17.08
C THR A 25 -0.65 -12.58 -16.25
N LEU A 26 -1.74 -13.24 -16.64
CA LEU A 26 -2.15 -14.51 -16.06
C LEU A 26 -1.01 -15.55 -16.14
N GLY A 27 -0.91 -16.37 -15.10
CA GLY A 27 0.17 -17.34 -14.90
C GLY A 27 1.41 -16.77 -14.19
N SER A 28 1.54 -15.44 -14.10
CA SER A 28 2.67 -14.81 -13.40
C SER A 28 2.69 -15.18 -11.92
N SER A 29 3.87 -15.39 -11.37
CA SER A 29 4.05 -15.72 -9.95
C SER A 29 5.28 -15.06 -9.35
N LEU A 30 5.23 -14.83 -8.05
CA LEU A 30 6.35 -14.41 -7.21
C LEU A 30 6.66 -15.49 -6.17
N VAL A 31 7.91 -15.51 -5.71
CA VAL A 31 8.36 -16.31 -4.57
C VAL A 31 9.17 -15.43 -3.62
N PRO A 32 9.18 -15.69 -2.29
CA PRO A 32 9.87 -14.85 -1.32
C PRO A 32 11.35 -14.59 -1.59
N GLU A 33 12.04 -15.56 -2.18
CA GLU A 33 13.48 -15.56 -2.36
C GLU A 33 13.86 -15.49 -3.84
N GLY A 34 14.93 -14.75 -4.15
CA GLY A 34 15.47 -14.65 -5.50
C GLY A 34 14.95 -13.45 -6.30
N PRO A 35 15.27 -13.40 -7.60
CA PRO A 35 15.06 -12.22 -8.44
C PRO A 35 13.58 -11.96 -8.78
N SER A 36 12.70 -12.94 -8.57
CA SER A 36 11.26 -12.88 -8.82
C SER A 36 10.46 -12.73 -7.53
N SER A 37 10.87 -11.82 -6.65
CA SER A 37 10.22 -11.55 -5.36
C SER A 37 9.22 -10.41 -5.40
N PHE A 38 9.22 -9.57 -6.44
CA PHE A 38 8.31 -8.44 -6.58
C PHE A 38 8.02 -8.04 -8.04
N TRP A 39 6.96 -7.28 -8.21
CA TRP A 39 6.60 -6.57 -9.44
C TRP A 39 6.77 -5.07 -9.22
N LEU A 40 7.43 -4.39 -10.17
CA LEU A 40 7.68 -2.96 -10.12
C LEU A 40 6.55 -2.16 -10.78
N SER A 41 6.32 -0.96 -10.26
CA SER A 41 5.64 0.11 -10.99
C SER A 41 6.46 0.58 -12.20
N PRO A 42 5.84 1.18 -13.23
CA PRO A 42 6.54 1.68 -14.42
C PRO A 42 7.71 2.64 -14.11
N SER A 43 7.54 3.50 -13.12
CA SER A 43 8.59 4.42 -12.65
C SER A 43 9.67 3.72 -11.80
N GLY A 44 9.39 2.52 -11.30
CA GLY A 44 10.20 1.82 -10.31
C GLY A 44 10.16 2.48 -8.92
N ASN A 45 9.24 3.42 -8.65
CA ASN A 45 9.15 4.08 -7.34
C ASN A 45 8.46 3.19 -6.30
N PHE A 46 7.57 2.31 -6.75
CA PHE A 46 6.88 1.32 -5.93
C PHE A 46 7.14 -0.10 -6.42
N ALA A 47 7.13 -1.03 -5.49
CA ALA A 47 7.13 -2.46 -5.74
C ALA A 47 6.01 -3.14 -4.94
N PHE A 48 5.43 -4.20 -5.50
CA PHE A 48 4.49 -5.10 -4.84
C PHE A 48 5.04 -6.52 -4.85
N GLY A 49 5.10 -7.17 -3.69
CA GLY A 49 5.61 -8.54 -3.60
C GLY A 49 6.01 -8.94 -2.19
N PHE A 50 6.97 -9.84 -2.10
CA PHE A 50 7.46 -10.36 -0.84
C PHE A 50 8.52 -9.45 -0.21
N ARG A 51 8.35 -9.16 1.07
CA ARG A 51 9.30 -8.37 1.85
C ARG A 51 9.58 -9.04 3.19
N ALA A 52 10.85 -9.34 3.45
CA ALA A 52 11.25 -9.90 4.74
C ALA A 52 10.91 -8.95 5.89
N ILE A 53 10.45 -9.50 7.01
CA ILE A 53 10.15 -8.75 8.22
C ILE A 53 11.46 -8.38 8.91
N GLU A 54 11.56 -7.14 9.38
CA GLU A 54 12.74 -6.67 10.09
C GLU A 54 12.96 -7.51 11.36
N GLY A 55 14.18 -8.02 11.54
CA GLY A 55 14.52 -8.92 12.64
C GLY A 55 14.06 -10.38 12.47
N ASN A 56 13.35 -10.73 11.38
CA ASN A 56 12.99 -12.12 11.07
C ASN A 56 13.12 -12.42 9.57
N ALA A 57 14.30 -12.86 9.15
CA ALA A 57 14.60 -13.19 7.75
C ALA A 57 13.85 -14.42 7.20
N SER A 58 13.17 -15.19 8.06
CA SER A 58 12.42 -16.38 7.66
C SER A 58 10.91 -16.13 7.50
N SER A 59 10.47 -14.89 7.73
CA SER A 59 9.07 -14.47 7.63
C SER A 59 8.93 -13.29 6.68
N TYR A 60 7.95 -13.36 5.79
CA TYR A 60 7.73 -12.42 4.70
C TYR A 60 6.31 -11.87 4.72
N LEU A 61 6.22 -10.56 4.48
CA LEU A 61 4.99 -9.87 4.15
C LEU A 61 4.72 -10.00 2.66
N LEU A 62 3.44 -10.07 2.28
CA LEU A 62 3.00 -9.56 0.98
C LEU A 62 2.72 -8.07 1.13
N ALA A 63 3.48 -7.21 0.45
CA ALA A 63 3.51 -5.78 0.74
C ALA A 63 3.69 -4.91 -0.50
N ILE A 64 3.39 -3.61 -0.34
CA ILE A 64 3.81 -2.52 -1.23
C ILE A 64 4.81 -1.64 -0.47
N TRP A 65 5.92 -1.28 -1.10
CA TRP A 65 6.91 -0.38 -0.52
C TRP A 65 7.45 0.62 -1.55
N PHE A 66 8.07 1.69 -1.02
CA PHE A 66 8.84 2.63 -1.82
C PHE A 66 10.17 1.98 -2.23
N ASP A 67 10.35 1.68 -3.52
CA ASP A 67 11.49 0.86 -3.94
C ASP A 67 12.78 1.66 -4.14
N LYS A 68 12.77 2.97 -4.36
CA LYS A 68 14.05 3.71 -4.47
C LYS A 68 14.55 4.31 -3.15
N THR A 69 13.80 4.15 -2.05
CA THR A 69 14.30 4.59 -0.73
C THR A 69 15.23 3.54 -0.13
N SER A 70 16.18 3.98 0.70
CA SER A 70 17.18 3.09 1.31
C SER A 70 16.58 2.15 2.34
N ASP A 71 15.62 2.65 3.13
CA ASP A 71 14.85 1.88 4.11
C ASP A 71 13.74 1.05 3.46
N LYS A 72 13.45 1.32 2.18
CA LYS A 72 12.41 0.69 1.39
C LYS A 72 11.08 0.67 2.17
N THR A 73 10.57 1.82 2.62
CA THR A 73 9.47 1.82 3.61
C THR A 73 8.22 1.10 3.08
N VAL A 74 7.62 0.22 3.90
CA VAL A 74 6.33 -0.43 3.60
C VAL A 74 5.17 0.55 3.77
N ALA A 75 4.35 0.66 2.72
CA ALA A 75 3.18 1.52 2.64
C ALA A 75 1.84 0.76 2.65
N TRP A 76 1.86 -0.54 2.36
CA TRP A 76 0.69 -1.42 2.43
C TRP A 76 1.16 -2.86 2.68
N TYR A 77 0.33 -3.67 3.32
CA TYR A 77 0.60 -5.09 3.52
C TYR A 77 -0.70 -5.90 3.60
N ALA A 78 -0.62 -7.18 3.24
CA ALA A 78 -1.77 -8.05 3.22
C ALA A 78 -2.29 -8.32 4.65
N LYS A 79 -3.61 -8.16 4.81
CA LYS A 79 -4.36 -8.60 5.98
C LYS A 79 -5.47 -9.57 5.54
N THR A 80 -5.92 -10.40 6.47
CA THR A 80 -7.07 -11.28 6.25
C THR A 80 -8.34 -10.47 5.94
N THR A 81 -9.33 -11.11 5.34
CA THR A 81 -10.59 -10.46 4.91
C THR A 81 -11.74 -10.64 5.90
N ASP A 82 -11.45 -11.13 7.11
CA ASP A 82 -12.42 -11.32 8.18
C ASP A 82 -12.76 -9.98 8.89
N PRO A 83 -13.79 -9.92 9.76
CA PRO A 83 -14.20 -8.68 10.42
C PRO A 83 -13.12 -8.03 11.30
N ASP A 84 -12.08 -8.75 11.72
CA ASP A 84 -10.93 -8.20 12.44
C ASP A 84 -9.62 -8.54 11.71
N PRO A 85 -9.32 -7.86 10.59
CA PRO A 85 -8.23 -8.21 9.68
C PRO A 85 -6.89 -8.37 10.39
N ALA A 86 -6.37 -9.59 10.42
CA ALA A 86 -5.08 -9.92 10.99
C ALA A 86 -3.97 -9.86 9.93
N LEU A 87 -2.73 -9.65 10.37
CA LEU A 87 -1.57 -9.65 9.49
C LEU A 87 -1.40 -11.02 8.80
N VAL A 88 -1.17 -11.02 7.50
CA VAL A 88 -0.75 -12.23 6.77
C VAL A 88 0.76 -12.25 6.67
N GLN A 89 1.36 -13.33 7.17
CA GLN A 89 2.80 -13.61 7.07
C GLN A 89 3.00 -15.00 6.49
N VAL A 90 4.06 -15.16 5.71
CA VAL A 90 4.40 -16.45 5.10
C VAL A 90 5.90 -16.74 5.18
N SER A 91 6.28 -18.01 5.08
CA SER A 91 7.68 -18.45 5.11
C SER A 91 8.25 -18.63 3.70
N SER A 92 9.57 -18.87 3.61
CA SER A 92 10.23 -19.30 2.37
C SER A 92 9.54 -20.54 1.78
N GLY A 93 9.47 -20.61 0.46
CA GLY A 93 8.74 -21.66 -0.28
C GLY A 93 7.28 -21.32 -0.61
N SER A 94 6.75 -20.23 -0.04
CA SER A 94 5.44 -19.69 -0.39
C SER A 94 5.42 -19.14 -1.82
N ARG A 95 4.22 -18.99 -2.39
CA ARG A 95 4.05 -18.49 -3.76
C ARG A 95 2.83 -17.58 -3.86
N LEU A 96 3.03 -16.42 -4.47
CA LEU A 96 1.94 -15.58 -4.94
C LEU A 96 1.74 -15.84 -6.43
N GLN A 97 0.51 -16.06 -6.88
CA GLN A 97 0.21 -16.29 -8.30
C GLN A 97 -1.05 -15.57 -8.73
N LEU A 98 -0.99 -14.89 -9.88
CA LEU A 98 -2.17 -14.51 -10.64
C LEU A 98 -2.53 -15.67 -11.56
N ASN A 99 -3.52 -16.47 -11.18
CA ASN A 99 -3.81 -17.73 -11.88
C ASN A 99 -4.60 -17.52 -13.19
N SER A 100 -4.82 -18.60 -13.94
CA SER A 100 -5.55 -18.57 -15.23
C SER A 100 -7.01 -18.12 -15.12
N ASN A 101 -7.59 -18.18 -13.92
CA ASN A 101 -8.96 -17.72 -13.66
C ASN A 101 -9.01 -16.23 -13.30
N GLY A 102 -7.87 -15.53 -13.35
CA GLY A 102 -7.79 -14.13 -12.99
C GLY A 102 -7.96 -13.87 -11.49
N ALA A 103 -7.58 -14.85 -10.66
CA ALA A 103 -7.56 -14.71 -9.20
C ALA A 103 -6.12 -14.60 -8.72
N LEU A 104 -5.86 -13.67 -7.80
CA LEU A 104 -4.56 -13.54 -7.13
C LEU A 104 -4.59 -14.37 -5.85
N SER A 105 -3.71 -15.36 -5.74
CA SER A 105 -3.69 -16.35 -4.66
C SER A 105 -2.31 -16.39 -4.02
N LEU A 106 -2.24 -16.22 -2.69
CA LEU A 106 -1.04 -16.44 -1.90
C LEU A 106 -1.16 -17.79 -1.21
N GLN A 107 -0.23 -18.68 -1.52
CA GLN A 107 -0.15 -20.03 -0.95
C GLN A 107 1.09 -20.17 -0.08
N ASP A 108 0.94 -20.86 1.05
CA ASP A 108 2.05 -21.28 1.89
C ASP A 108 2.87 -22.42 1.23
N PRO A 109 3.98 -22.88 1.84
CA PRO A 109 4.80 -23.94 1.25
C PRO A 109 4.11 -25.30 1.12
N THR A 110 2.98 -25.51 1.82
CA THR A 110 2.17 -26.73 1.71
C THR A 110 1.16 -26.67 0.55
N GLY A 111 1.03 -25.51 -0.10
CA GLY A 111 0.05 -25.24 -1.14
C GLY A 111 -1.32 -24.78 -0.59
N THR A 112 -1.41 -24.53 0.72
CA THR A 112 -2.63 -24.02 1.34
C THR A 112 -2.75 -22.53 1.03
N GLU A 113 -3.89 -22.09 0.51
CA GLU A 113 -4.16 -20.67 0.29
C GLU A 113 -4.35 -19.95 1.63
N VAL A 114 -3.50 -18.96 1.89
CA VAL A 114 -3.50 -18.19 3.14
C VAL A 114 -4.04 -16.78 2.94
N TRP A 115 -4.09 -16.29 1.70
CA TRP A 115 -4.68 -15.00 1.38
C TRP A 115 -5.09 -14.89 -0.09
N ASN A 116 -6.22 -14.24 -0.34
CA ASN A 116 -6.65 -13.80 -1.66
C ASN A 116 -7.57 -12.56 -1.52
N PRO A 117 -7.68 -11.69 -2.54
CA PRO A 117 -8.51 -10.48 -2.51
C PRO A 117 -10.02 -10.73 -2.73
N GLN A 118 -10.45 -11.99 -2.74
CA GLN A 118 -11.83 -12.48 -2.92
C GLN A 118 -12.46 -12.03 -4.25
N VAL A 119 -11.64 -11.90 -5.28
CA VAL A 119 -12.07 -11.57 -6.65
C VAL A 119 -11.46 -12.52 -7.68
N VAL A 120 -12.22 -12.77 -8.74
CA VAL A 120 -11.81 -13.58 -9.89
C VAL A 120 -12.10 -12.84 -11.20
N GLY A 121 -11.57 -13.34 -12.31
CA GLY A 121 -11.81 -12.79 -13.65
C GLY A 121 -11.05 -11.49 -13.95
N ALA A 122 -9.94 -11.23 -13.25
CA ALA A 122 -8.99 -10.22 -13.73
C ALA A 122 -8.33 -10.71 -15.03
N ALA A 123 -8.15 -9.84 -16.01
CA ALA A 123 -7.38 -10.10 -17.21
C ALA A 123 -5.87 -9.89 -16.97
N TYR A 124 -5.52 -8.95 -16.09
CA TYR A 124 -4.16 -8.68 -15.67
C TYR A 124 -4.14 -7.96 -14.31
N ALA A 125 -2.95 -7.86 -13.72
CA ALA A 125 -2.69 -6.98 -12.58
C ALA A 125 -1.67 -5.89 -12.94
N ALA A 126 -1.61 -4.81 -12.18
CA ALA A 126 -0.61 -3.77 -12.36
C ALA A 126 -0.24 -3.11 -11.04
N MET A 127 1.04 -2.77 -10.90
CA MET A 127 1.53 -1.87 -9.87
C MET A 127 1.57 -0.45 -10.46
N LEU A 128 0.72 0.46 -10.01
CA LEU A 128 0.66 1.82 -10.55
C LEU A 128 1.70 2.74 -9.89
N ASP A 129 2.12 3.80 -10.60
CA ASP A 129 3.08 4.80 -10.10
C ASP A 129 2.56 5.63 -8.92
N ALA A 130 1.25 5.60 -8.67
CA ALA A 130 0.66 6.18 -7.47
C ALA A 130 0.85 5.33 -6.21
N GLY A 131 1.35 4.09 -6.33
CA GLY A 131 1.43 3.14 -5.21
C GLY A 131 0.18 2.27 -5.04
N ASN A 132 -0.74 2.31 -6.00
CA ASN A 132 -1.94 1.48 -6.01
C ASN A 132 -1.71 0.19 -6.81
N PHE A 133 -1.83 -0.97 -6.18
CA PHE A 133 -1.81 -2.26 -6.87
C PHE A 133 -3.23 -2.64 -7.26
N VAL A 134 -3.45 -2.96 -8.53
CA VAL A 134 -4.80 -3.18 -9.09
C VAL A 134 -4.93 -4.51 -9.80
N LEU A 135 -6.11 -5.12 -9.69
CA LEU A 135 -6.58 -6.22 -10.53
C LEU A 135 -7.61 -5.66 -11.51
N VAL A 136 -7.41 -5.88 -12.81
CA VAL A 136 -8.21 -5.23 -13.87
C VAL A 136 -8.87 -6.28 -14.75
N ALA A 137 -10.16 -6.10 -15.05
CA ALA A 137 -10.93 -6.95 -15.95
C ALA A 137 -10.64 -6.65 -17.42
N ALA A 138 -11.11 -7.51 -18.33
CA ALA A 138 -10.88 -7.36 -19.77
C ALA A 138 -11.52 -6.09 -20.37
N ASP A 139 -12.57 -5.56 -19.74
CA ASP A 139 -13.23 -4.30 -20.12
C ASP A 139 -12.53 -3.05 -19.56
N GLY A 140 -11.41 -3.23 -18.84
CA GLY A 140 -10.65 -2.16 -18.21
C GLY A 140 -11.17 -1.74 -16.83
N SER A 141 -12.25 -2.34 -16.33
CA SER A 141 -12.76 -2.04 -14.99
C SER A 141 -11.85 -2.60 -13.89
N THR A 142 -11.66 -1.83 -12.83
CA THR A 142 -10.92 -2.27 -11.64
C THR A 142 -11.77 -3.23 -10.83
N LYS A 143 -11.30 -4.47 -10.65
CA LYS A 143 -11.96 -5.49 -9.82
C LYS A 143 -11.55 -5.41 -8.35
N TRP A 144 -10.31 -5.04 -8.10
CA TRP A 144 -9.77 -4.85 -6.76
C TRP A 144 -8.60 -3.88 -6.81
N GLU A 145 -8.41 -3.10 -5.75
CA GLU A 145 -7.29 -2.17 -5.61
C GLU A 145 -6.84 -2.05 -4.15
N SER A 146 -5.53 -1.89 -3.93
CA SER A 146 -4.97 -1.77 -2.57
C SER A 146 -5.43 -0.49 -1.88
N PHE A 147 -5.70 0.58 -2.64
CA PHE A 147 -6.17 1.86 -2.10
C PHE A 147 -7.55 1.78 -1.42
N LYS A 148 -8.38 0.79 -1.79
CA LYS A 148 -9.68 0.52 -1.13
C LYS A 148 -9.56 -0.43 0.05
N ASN A 149 -8.35 -0.92 0.34
CA ASN A 149 -8.05 -1.86 1.42
C ASN A 149 -6.84 -1.36 2.22
N PRO A 150 -6.88 -0.12 2.78
CA PRO A 150 -5.72 0.47 3.45
C PRO A 150 -5.35 -0.29 4.74
N THR A 151 -4.09 -0.15 5.19
CA THR A 151 -3.58 -0.75 6.43
C THR A 151 -3.47 0.26 7.56
N ASP A 152 -2.31 0.85 7.74
CA ASP A 152 -1.93 1.87 8.70
C ASP A 152 -1.59 3.18 8.00
N THR A 153 -1.41 3.12 6.68
CA THR A 153 -0.86 4.19 5.85
C THR A 153 -1.79 4.52 4.69
N ILE A 154 -1.85 5.80 4.34
CA ILE A 154 -2.41 6.29 3.09
C ILE A 154 -1.33 6.97 2.24
N LEU A 155 -1.45 6.85 0.93
CA LEU A 155 -0.54 7.42 -0.06
C LEU A 155 -1.16 8.60 -0.80
N LEU A 156 -0.32 9.39 -1.48
CA LEU A 156 -0.79 10.48 -2.34
C LEU A 156 -1.85 9.98 -3.33
N SER A 157 -2.84 10.81 -3.60
CA SER A 157 -4.04 10.55 -4.41
C SER A 157 -5.01 9.51 -3.85
N GLN A 158 -4.71 8.86 -2.72
CA GLN A 158 -5.63 7.92 -2.10
C GLN A 158 -6.82 8.63 -1.46
N VAL A 159 -7.99 8.01 -1.62
CA VAL A 159 -9.27 8.49 -1.08
C VAL A 159 -9.84 7.42 -0.16
N LEU A 160 -9.94 7.74 1.12
CA LEU A 160 -10.69 6.95 2.09
C LEU A 160 -12.15 7.37 2.07
N THR A 161 -13.05 6.39 2.10
CA THR A 161 -14.50 6.60 2.18
C THR A 161 -15.05 6.03 3.49
N PRO A 162 -16.21 6.50 3.97
CA PRO A 162 -16.88 5.92 5.12
C PRO A 162 -16.92 4.39 5.09
N GLY A 163 -16.63 3.76 6.23
CA GLY A 163 -16.45 2.31 6.39
C GLY A 163 -14.98 1.86 6.35
N MET A 164 -14.06 2.70 5.89
CA MET A 164 -12.62 2.39 5.89
C MET A 164 -11.94 2.73 7.21
N ASN A 165 -10.92 1.95 7.53
CA ASN A 165 -10.17 2.04 8.78
C ASN A 165 -8.68 2.06 8.51
N LEU A 166 -7.93 2.77 9.36
CA LEU A 166 -6.48 2.58 9.51
C LEU A 166 -6.20 1.99 10.88
N ARG A 167 -5.38 0.96 10.95
CA ARG A 167 -4.97 0.34 12.21
C ARG A 167 -3.47 0.47 12.36
N SER A 168 -3.01 1.08 13.44
CA SER A 168 -1.58 1.22 13.72
C SER A 168 -0.92 -0.16 13.79
N ARG A 169 0.38 -0.19 13.55
CA ARG A 169 1.25 -1.32 13.92
C ARG A 169 1.39 -1.38 15.44
N ILE A 170 1.78 -2.53 15.98
CA ILE A 170 2.05 -2.65 17.43
C ILE A 170 3.34 -1.92 17.80
N ILE A 171 4.37 -2.05 16.96
CA ILE A 171 5.62 -1.27 16.96
C ILE A 171 6.12 -1.14 15.50
N PRO A 172 7.08 -0.24 15.18
CA PRO A 172 7.49 -0.01 13.79
C PRO A 172 7.91 -1.26 13.00
N THR A 173 8.52 -2.23 13.66
CA THR A 173 9.05 -3.47 13.07
C THR A 173 8.08 -4.65 13.12
N ASP A 174 6.95 -4.52 13.82
CA ASP A 174 5.92 -5.57 13.94
C ASP A 174 4.59 -5.07 13.39
N TYR A 175 4.23 -5.61 12.23
CA TYR A 175 3.09 -5.22 11.43
C TYR A 175 1.74 -5.72 11.97
N SER A 176 1.76 -6.46 13.09
CA SER A 176 0.56 -6.91 13.80
C SER A 176 -0.31 -5.73 14.23
N ASN A 177 -1.61 -5.96 14.39
CA ASN A 177 -2.55 -4.92 14.81
C ASN A 177 -2.14 -4.34 16.17
N GLY A 178 -1.81 -3.04 16.14
CA GLY A 178 -1.49 -2.26 17.31
C GLY A 178 -2.72 -1.76 18.04
N ARG A 179 -2.53 -0.76 18.90
CA ARG A 179 -3.54 -0.29 19.86
C ARG A 179 -4.39 0.88 19.36
N PHE A 180 -4.12 1.41 18.17
CA PHE A 180 -4.79 2.62 17.69
C PHE A 180 -5.50 2.37 16.38
N LEU A 181 -6.74 2.85 16.31
CA LEU A 181 -7.64 2.68 15.17
C LEU A 181 -8.18 4.05 14.76
N LEU A 182 -7.92 4.46 13.51
CA LEU A 182 -8.65 5.52 12.85
C LEU A 182 -9.80 4.88 12.09
N ASN A 183 -11.02 5.31 12.36
CA ASN A 183 -12.22 4.83 11.69
C ASN A 183 -12.96 6.01 11.06
N LEU A 184 -13.15 5.92 9.74
CA LEU A 184 -13.88 6.89 8.96
C LEU A 184 -15.33 6.46 8.86
N GLN A 185 -16.24 7.28 9.36
CA GLN A 185 -17.69 7.07 9.27
C GLN A 185 -18.35 8.22 8.51
N SER A 186 -19.60 8.02 8.09
CA SER A 186 -20.39 9.10 7.47
C SER A 186 -20.65 10.26 8.43
N ILE A 187 -20.55 10.02 9.74
CA ILE A 187 -20.82 10.99 10.81
C ILE A 187 -19.56 11.65 11.39
N GLY A 188 -18.37 11.24 10.93
CA GLY A 188 -17.13 11.79 11.46
C GLY A 188 -15.90 10.91 11.27
N VAL A 189 -14.75 11.46 11.65
CA VAL A 189 -13.50 10.70 11.82
C VAL A 189 -13.28 10.47 13.30
N PHE A 190 -12.97 9.23 13.69
CA PHE A 190 -12.78 8.85 15.07
C PHE A 190 -11.45 8.12 15.26
N LEU A 191 -10.75 8.47 16.32
CA LEU A 191 -9.53 7.82 16.75
C LEU A 191 -9.77 7.11 18.08
N TYR A 192 -9.61 5.79 18.07
CA TYR A 192 -9.89 4.92 19.20
C TYR A 192 -8.63 4.26 19.72
N THR A 193 -8.63 3.97 21.02
CA THR A 193 -7.72 2.97 21.58
C THR A 193 -8.41 1.61 21.60
N VAL A 194 -7.65 0.56 21.34
CA VAL A 194 -8.13 -0.82 21.34
C VAL A 194 -7.18 -1.68 22.14
N ALA A 195 -7.71 -2.42 23.10
CA ALA A 195 -6.94 -3.33 23.92
C ALA A 195 -6.40 -4.49 23.07
N VAL A 196 -5.13 -4.83 23.27
CA VAL A 196 -4.47 -5.98 22.66
C VAL A 196 -4.14 -6.98 23.79
N PRO A 197 -4.48 -8.28 23.67
CA PRO A 197 -5.04 -8.93 22.49
C PRO A 197 -6.59 -8.99 22.46
N SER A 198 -7.30 -8.45 23.45
CA SER A 198 -8.75 -8.69 23.58
C SER A 198 -9.63 -8.06 22.50
N GLY A 199 -9.09 -7.12 21.70
CA GLY A 199 -9.83 -6.42 20.66
C GLY A 199 -10.86 -5.41 21.19
N LYS A 200 -10.95 -5.21 22.52
CA LYS A 200 -11.92 -4.29 23.11
C LYS A 200 -11.59 -2.85 22.71
N GLN A 201 -12.46 -2.26 21.90
CA GLN A 201 -12.43 -0.83 21.56
C GLN A 201 -12.97 0.01 22.72
N TYR A 202 -12.27 1.08 23.07
CA TYR A 202 -12.70 2.09 24.04
C TYR A 202 -13.34 3.28 23.35
N ASP A 203 -13.82 4.25 24.13
CA ASP A 203 -14.29 5.53 23.63
C ASP A 203 -13.19 6.26 22.83
N PRO A 204 -13.57 7.08 21.84
CA PRO A 204 -12.59 7.78 21.02
C PRO A 204 -11.84 8.80 21.87
N TYR A 205 -10.51 8.81 21.77
CA TYR A 205 -9.68 9.84 22.44
C TYR A 205 -9.61 11.12 21.61
N TRP A 206 -9.93 11.04 20.32
CA TRP A 206 -10.09 12.19 19.43
C TRP A 206 -11.18 11.90 18.40
N SER A 207 -11.94 12.92 18.04
CA SER A 207 -12.91 12.82 16.96
C SER A 207 -13.17 14.17 16.31
N MET A 208 -13.61 14.11 15.06
CA MET A 208 -14.15 15.24 14.33
C MET A 208 -15.49 14.82 13.73
N ALA A 209 -16.57 15.32 14.34
CA ALA A 209 -17.92 15.06 13.88
C ALA A 209 -18.26 15.90 12.64
N GLY A 210 -19.10 15.36 11.77
CA GLY A 210 -19.61 16.03 10.58
C GLY A 210 -20.11 15.03 9.55
N ASN A 211 -20.97 15.48 8.63
CA ASN A 211 -21.39 14.65 7.51
C ASN A 211 -20.23 14.53 6.51
N ILE A 212 -19.41 13.49 6.66
CA ILE A 212 -18.19 13.28 5.87
C ILE A 212 -18.45 12.39 4.67
N THR A 213 -17.94 12.81 3.52
CA THR A 213 -17.96 12.01 2.28
C THR A 213 -16.66 11.25 2.06
N ASN A 214 -15.50 11.84 2.37
CA ASN A 214 -14.20 11.20 2.20
C ASN A 214 -13.07 11.94 2.96
N VAL A 215 -11.97 11.23 3.15
CA VAL A 215 -10.64 11.78 3.46
C VAL A 215 -9.76 11.60 2.24
N VAL A 216 -9.09 12.65 1.79
CA VAL A 216 -8.25 12.65 0.59
C VAL A 216 -6.83 13.07 0.95
N PHE A 217 -5.85 12.29 0.52
CA PHE A 217 -4.46 12.72 0.53
C PHE A 217 -4.11 13.32 -0.83
N LYS A 218 -4.12 14.65 -0.92
CA LYS A 218 -3.91 15.35 -2.19
C LYS A 218 -2.48 15.20 -2.68
N ALA A 219 -2.27 15.25 -3.99
CA ALA A 219 -0.94 15.30 -4.61
C ALA A 219 -0.08 16.50 -4.12
N THR A 220 -0.69 17.54 -3.57
CA THR A 220 0.00 18.69 -2.95
C THR A 220 0.52 18.40 -1.53
N GLY A 221 0.35 17.16 -1.06
CA GLY A 221 0.70 16.75 0.30
C GLY A 221 -0.34 17.05 1.36
N VAL A 222 -1.43 17.76 1.10
CA VAL A 222 -2.39 18.05 2.16
C VAL A 222 -3.35 16.87 2.32
N VAL A 223 -3.53 16.37 3.54
CA VAL A 223 -4.64 15.48 3.87
C VAL A 223 -5.82 16.33 4.33
N TYR A 224 -6.97 16.18 3.68
CA TYR A 224 -8.18 16.92 4.01
C TYR A 224 -9.42 16.02 4.04
N ILE A 225 -10.42 16.46 4.80
CA ILE A 225 -11.76 15.88 4.86
C ILE A 225 -12.67 16.66 3.92
N THR A 226 -13.52 15.97 3.17
CA THR A 226 -14.62 16.58 2.40
C THR A 226 -15.95 16.31 3.10
N LEU A 227 -16.68 17.37 3.43
CA LEU A 227 -18.04 17.30 3.97
C LEU A 227 -19.09 17.15 2.85
N GLU A 228 -20.32 16.79 3.22
CA GLU A 228 -21.45 16.61 2.30
C GLU A 228 -21.81 17.88 1.51
N ASP A 229 -21.65 19.05 2.12
CA ASP A 229 -21.80 20.36 1.50
C ASP A 229 -20.60 20.75 0.58
N ARG A 230 -19.64 19.84 0.40
CA ARG A 230 -18.38 19.99 -0.34
C ARG A 230 -17.34 20.90 0.32
N THR A 231 -17.58 21.33 1.56
CA THR A 231 -16.56 22.03 2.35
C THR A 231 -15.37 21.11 2.59
N GLN A 232 -14.15 21.64 2.43
CA GLN A 232 -12.91 20.92 2.67
C GLN A 232 -12.22 21.44 3.94
N ILE A 233 -11.86 20.52 4.84
CA ILE A 233 -11.18 20.85 6.09
C ILE A 233 -9.84 20.11 6.13
N SER A 234 -8.74 20.85 6.15
CA SER A 234 -7.40 20.27 6.24
C SER A 234 -7.17 19.61 7.60
N MET A 235 -6.72 18.36 7.59
CA MET A 235 -6.26 17.63 8.78
C MET A 235 -4.77 17.81 9.02
N THR A 236 -4.00 18.06 7.97
CA THR A 236 -2.56 18.32 8.05
C THR A 236 -2.22 19.70 7.48
N SER A 237 -1.14 20.29 7.99
CA SER A 237 -0.59 21.56 7.49
C SER A 237 0.56 21.36 6.48
N GLY A 238 0.88 20.10 6.14
CA GLY A 238 1.97 19.76 5.23
C GLY A 238 1.68 20.21 3.80
N VAL A 239 2.41 21.22 3.33
CA VAL A 239 2.40 21.65 1.92
C VAL A 239 3.69 21.16 1.30
N THR A 240 3.62 20.39 0.21
CA THR A 240 4.82 19.96 -0.51
C THR A 240 5.34 21.14 -1.34
N SER A 241 6.57 21.57 -1.06
CA SER A 241 7.23 22.65 -1.80
C SER A 241 7.67 22.22 -3.21
N SER A 242 7.72 20.91 -3.47
CA SER A 242 7.82 20.36 -4.82
C SER A 242 7.33 18.91 -4.89
N MET A 243 6.93 18.46 -6.08
CA MET A 243 6.73 17.03 -6.39
C MET A 243 8.04 16.24 -6.48
N ALA A 244 9.21 16.82 -6.17
CA ALA A 244 10.49 16.12 -6.21
C ALA A 244 10.62 15.07 -5.08
N ASP A 245 9.83 15.19 -4.02
CA ASP A 245 9.77 14.21 -2.93
C ASP A 245 8.59 13.24 -3.17
N TYR A 246 8.74 12.29 -4.09
CA TYR A 246 7.67 11.33 -4.47
C TYR A 246 7.20 10.40 -3.33
N TYR A 247 7.86 10.42 -2.16
CA TYR A 247 7.72 9.44 -1.08
C TYR A 247 6.92 9.96 0.13
N HIS A 248 5.90 10.78 -0.12
CA HIS A 248 4.97 11.21 0.93
C HIS A 248 3.96 10.12 1.26
N ARG A 249 3.72 9.93 2.56
CA ARG A 249 2.72 9.04 3.13
C ARG A 249 2.06 9.74 4.32
N ALA A 250 0.89 9.28 4.74
CA ALA A 250 0.37 9.61 6.05
C ALA A 250 0.00 8.33 6.79
N THR A 251 0.48 8.17 8.01
CA THR A 251 0.46 6.91 8.76
C THR A 251 -0.13 7.14 10.15
N LEU A 252 -0.96 6.19 10.60
CA LEU A 252 -1.37 6.07 11.99
C LEU A 252 -0.28 5.32 12.76
N ASP A 253 0.54 6.06 13.50
CA ASP A 253 1.71 5.50 14.15
C ASP A 253 1.36 4.68 15.42
N PRO A 254 2.28 3.80 15.88
CA PRO A 254 2.10 3.01 17.10
C PRO A 254 1.92 3.81 18.40
N ASP A 255 2.10 5.13 18.37
CA ASP A 255 1.85 6.04 19.50
C ASP A 255 0.47 6.72 19.45
N GLY A 256 -0.34 6.43 18.43
CA GLY A 256 -1.71 6.90 18.30
C GLY A 256 -1.85 8.25 17.61
N VAL A 257 -0.82 8.74 16.96
CA VAL A 257 -0.92 9.99 16.19
C VAL A 257 -0.92 9.66 14.70
N PHE A 258 -1.86 10.28 13.98
CA PHE A 258 -1.89 10.25 12.53
C PHE A 258 -0.97 11.37 12.01
N ARG A 259 0.12 11.01 11.33
CA ARG A 259 1.15 11.94 10.86
C ARG A 259 1.35 11.82 9.36
N GLN A 260 1.80 12.90 8.76
CA GLN A 260 2.28 12.98 7.38
C GLN A 260 3.80 13.11 7.37
#